data_AF-A0A7Y9DWJ3-F1
#
_entry.id   AF-A0A7Y9DWJ3-F1
#
_cell.length_a   1.000
_cell.length_b   1.000
_cell.length_c   1.000
_cell.angle_alpha   90.00
_cell.angle_beta   90.00
_cell.angle_gamma   90.00
#
_symmetry.space_group_name_H-M   'P 1'
#
loop_
_entity.id
_entity.type
_entity.pdbx_description
1 polymer ?
#
loop_
_entity_poly.entity_id
_entity_poly.type
_entity_poly.pdbx_seq_one_letter_code
_entity_poly.pdbx_strand_id
1 'polypeptide(L)'
;MSILEPPPGHSPNVQIFYTSGTWTKPVWAKSVRVYMIGGGGGGGGGRRDAAGTVRCGGGGGAGGAFAFAEFPAASLNATEDISVGTAGSAGAAATTDTANGGNGGNGGSSFFRSAASILAAGGGTGGGGGTNSSGTAGSGGNAGSFSGTAGGAASGTGGAGAFASYLVTQGGPGGASGGGLTTADATSAGGTGRGSVPTNRPAGTAGTAGGGTGGDGGSMPTGAPMVGGSGGGGGSSTTGAGGNGGAGGLYGAGGGGGGASVNGNNSGAGGAGAPGIVVVISE
;
A
#
# COMPACT_ATOMS: atom_id res chain seq x y z
N MET A 1 37.14 -7.70 15.03
CA MET A 1 35.82 -7.07 14.84
C MET A 1 34.86 -7.80 15.77
N SER A 2 34.68 -7.29 16.98
CA SER A 2 33.89 -7.96 18.02
C SER A 2 32.41 -7.78 17.71
N ILE A 3 31.72 -8.89 17.51
CA ILE A 3 30.27 -8.97 17.65
C ILE A 3 29.91 -8.44 19.05
N LEU A 4 29.12 -7.37 19.10
CA LEU A 4 28.63 -6.78 20.34
C LEU A 4 27.50 -7.67 20.85
N GLU A 5 27.83 -8.70 21.62
CA GLU A 5 26.83 -9.30 22.49
C GLU A 5 26.48 -8.28 23.59
N PRO A 6 25.20 -8.11 23.94
CA PRO A 6 24.81 -7.25 25.05
C PRO A 6 25.48 -7.74 26.35
N PRO A 7 25.80 -6.83 27.30
CA PRO A 7 26.44 -7.22 28.56
C PRO A 7 25.64 -8.32 29.27
N PRO A 8 26.32 -9.27 29.94
CA PRO A 8 25.65 -10.41 30.57
C PRO A 8 24.57 -9.94 31.55
N GLY A 9 23.30 -10.24 31.24
CA GLY A 9 22.14 -9.91 32.08
C GLY A 9 21.01 -9.13 31.40
N HIS A 10 21.19 -8.60 30.18
CA HIS A 10 20.14 -7.86 29.46
C HIS A 10 19.88 -8.41 28.06
N SER A 11 18.65 -8.87 27.80
CA SER A 11 18.17 -9.18 26.44
C SER A 11 17.94 -7.89 25.64
N PRO A 12 18.07 -7.90 24.31
CA PRO A 12 17.74 -6.76 23.47
C PRO A 12 16.34 -6.22 23.79
N ASN A 13 16.22 -4.90 23.97
CA ASN A 13 14.93 -4.28 24.23
C ASN A 13 14.27 -3.92 22.89
N VAL A 14 13.17 -4.59 22.58
CA VAL A 14 12.39 -4.37 21.34
C VAL A 14 11.13 -3.59 21.68
N GLN A 15 11.02 -2.36 21.18
CA GLN A 15 9.83 -1.53 21.27
C GLN A 15 9.20 -1.41 19.88
N ILE A 16 7.91 -1.76 19.77
CA ILE A 16 7.18 -1.77 18.51
C ILE A 16 6.04 -0.75 18.58
N PHE A 17 5.96 0.10 17.56
CA PHE A 17 4.97 1.14 17.43
C PHE A 17 4.08 0.85 16.22
N TYR A 18 2.80 0.57 16.47
CA TYR A 18 1.73 0.52 15.46
C TYR A 18 0.97 1.84 15.34
N THR A 19 1.13 2.70 16.35
CA THR A 19 0.62 4.06 16.41
C THR A 19 1.75 4.98 16.87
N SER A 20 1.67 6.26 16.52
CA SER A 20 2.63 7.27 16.97
C SER A 20 2.74 7.32 18.51
N GLY A 21 3.92 7.66 19.00
CA GLY A 21 4.21 7.67 20.43
C GLY A 21 5.63 8.13 20.72
N THR A 22 6.11 7.83 21.91
CA THR A 22 7.45 8.22 22.36
C THR A 22 8.26 6.98 22.67
N TRP A 23 9.46 6.87 22.10
CA TRP A 23 10.43 5.87 22.47
C TRP A 23 11.27 6.37 23.65
N THR A 24 11.51 5.51 24.64
CA THR A 24 12.39 5.82 25.77
C THR A 24 13.61 4.92 25.72
N LYS A 25 14.79 5.54 25.77
CA LYS A 25 16.08 4.84 25.72
C LYS A 25 16.31 4.04 27.01
N PRO A 26 16.60 2.73 26.92
CA PRO A 26 17.12 1.98 28.07
C PRO A 26 18.46 2.54 28.50
N VAL A 27 18.64 2.81 29.80
CA VAL A 27 19.87 3.44 30.34
C VAL A 27 21.16 2.66 30.05
N TRP A 28 21.05 1.37 29.78
CA TRP A 28 22.18 0.48 29.46
C TRP A 28 22.47 0.38 27.96
N ALA A 29 21.62 0.94 27.09
CA ALA A 29 21.77 0.83 25.64
C ALA A 29 23.05 1.52 25.18
N LYS A 30 23.77 0.84 24.29
CA LYS A 30 24.97 1.31 23.58
C LYS A 30 24.70 1.48 22.09
N SER A 31 23.84 0.65 21.51
CA SER A 31 23.37 0.76 20.13
C SER A 31 21.85 0.77 20.06
N VAL A 32 21.31 1.50 19.09
CA VAL A 32 19.88 1.58 18.80
C VAL A 32 19.67 1.39 17.29
N ARG A 33 19.05 0.27 16.92
CA ARG A 33 18.62 0.00 15.54
C ARG A 33 17.16 0.36 15.38
N VAL A 34 16.85 1.07 14.30
CA VAL A 34 15.49 1.51 13.96
C VAL A 34 15.14 0.95 12.59
N TYR A 35 13.99 0.28 12.51
CA TYR A 35 13.39 -0.20 11.26
C TYR A 35 12.01 0.43 11.10
N MET A 36 11.72 0.96 9.92
CA MET A 36 10.46 1.66 9.67
C MET A 36 9.90 1.40 8.29
N ILE A 37 8.58 1.35 8.21
CA ILE A 37 7.82 1.23 6.98
C ILE A 37 6.81 2.38 6.94
N GLY A 38 6.73 3.09 5.82
CA GLY A 38 5.68 4.07 5.55
C GLY A 38 4.35 3.38 5.20
N GLY A 39 3.22 4.07 5.40
CA GLY A 39 1.92 3.57 4.99
C GLY A 39 1.79 3.47 3.47
N GLY A 40 1.07 2.45 3.00
CA GLY A 40 0.70 2.30 1.60
C GLY A 40 -0.52 3.17 1.24
N GLY A 41 -0.58 3.61 -0.01
CA GLY A 41 -1.73 4.33 -0.58
C GLY A 41 -2.90 3.40 -0.89
N GLY A 42 -4.12 3.94 -0.84
CA GLY A 42 -5.33 3.23 -1.26
C GLY A 42 -5.50 3.23 -2.78
N GLY A 43 -6.20 2.22 -3.32
CA GLY A 43 -6.58 2.18 -4.73
C GLY A 43 -7.77 3.09 -5.03
N GLY A 44 -7.89 3.53 -6.29
CA GLY A 44 -9.05 4.28 -6.78
C GLY A 44 -10.26 3.38 -7.04
N GLY A 45 -11.47 3.95 -7.01
CA GLY A 45 -12.70 3.28 -7.45
C GLY A 45 -12.82 3.23 -8.98
N GLY A 46 -13.63 2.32 -9.52
CA GLY A 46 -13.88 2.21 -10.97
C GLY A 46 -14.84 3.27 -11.52
N ARG A 47 -14.85 3.50 -12.84
CA ARG A 47 -15.85 4.35 -13.49
C ARG A 47 -17.20 3.64 -13.64
N ARG A 48 -18.29 4.40 -13.55
CA ARG A 48 -19.63 4.01 -13.97
C ARG A 48 -20.08 4.88 -15.14
N ASP A 49 -20.53 4.29 -16.24
CA ASP A 49 -21.02 5.03 -17.40
C ASP A 49 -21.99 4.21 -18.27
N ALA A 50 -22.65 4.86 -19.22
CA ALA A 50 -23.58 4.25 -20.18
C ALA A 50 -22.88 3.21 -21.06
N ALA A 51 -23.61 2.17 -21.48
CA ALA A 51 -23.17 1.15 -22.46
C ALA A 51 -22.55 1.77 -23.74
N GLY A 52 -21.62 1.07 -24.41
CA GLY A 52 -20.91 1.57 -25.59
C GLY A 52 -19.76 2.58 -25.39
N THR A 53 -19.43 2.98 -24.15
CA THR A 53 -18.35 3.93 -23.79
C THR A 53 -17.15 3.23 -23.14
N VAL A 54 -15.99 3.87 -23.14
CA VAL A 54 -14.84 3.40 -22.35
C VAL A 54 -15.07 3.72 -20.87
N ARG A 55 -14.93 2.70 -20.02
CA ARG A 55 -15.01 2.84 -18.57
C ARG A 55 -13.81 2.17 -17.94
N CYS A 56 -12.83 2.95 -17.52
CA CYS A 56 -11.63 2.41 -16.90
C CYS A 56 -11.92 1.96 -15.46
N GLY A 57 -11.21 0.93 -15.01
CA GLY A 57 -11.10 0.63 -13.58
C GLY A 57 -10.30 1.69 -12.84
N GLY A 58 -10.28 1.61 -11.51
CA GLY A 58 -9.42 2.46 -10.68
C GLY A 58 -7.96 2.03 -10.74
N GLY A 59 -7.05 2.99 -10.57
CA GLY A 59 -5.63 2.72 -10.42
C GLY A 59 -5.30 2.11 -9.04
N GLY A 60 -4.27 1.29 -8.97
CA GLY A 60 -3.77 0.75 -7.71
C GLY A 60 -3.02 1.81 -6.89
N GLY A 61 -3.13 1.75 -5.56
CA GLY A 61 -2.35 2.57 -4.64
C GLY A 61 -0.89 2.10 -4.57
N ALA A 62 0.03 3.00 -4.25
CA ALA A 62 1.45 2.66 -4.14
C ALA A 62 1.84 2.11 -2.77
N GLY A 63 2.96 1.40 -2.70
CA GLY A 63 3.55 1.00 -1.43
C GLY A 63 4.36 2.09 -0.75
N GLY A 64 4.45 2.02 0.57
CA GLY A 64 5.33 2.87 1.37
C GLY A 64 6.80 2.45 1.28
N ALA A 65 7.70 3.37 1.59
CA ALA A 65 9.13 3.13 1.66
C ALA A 65 9.51 2.32 2.92
N PHE A 66 10.71 1.76 2.89
CA PHE A 66 11.37 1.14 4.02
C PHE A 66 12.61 1.96 4.40
N ALA A 67 12.84 2.15 5.69
CA ALA A 67 14.04 2.80 6.22
C ALA A 67 14.65 1.98 7.35
N PHE A 68 15.97 1.92 7.39
CA PHE A 68 16.71 1.40 8.53
C PHE A 68 17.90 2.30 8.86
N ALA A 69 18.22 2.40 10.15
CA ALA A 69 19.45 3.02 10.60
C ALA A 69 19.90 2.40 11.92
N GLU A 70 21.19 2.52 12.20
CA GLU A 70 21.79 2.20 13.49
C GLU A 70 22.45 3.46 14.06
N PHE A 71 22.15 3.75 15.31
CA PHE A 71 22.65 4.91 16.04
C PHE A 71 23.44 4.44 17.27
N PRO A 72 24.61 5.04 17.56
CA PRO A 72 25.17 4.98 18.88
C PRO A 72 24.17 5.55 19.89
N ALA A 73 23.90 4.86 20.99
CA ALA A 73 22.93 5.33 21.98
C ALA A 73 23.32 6.72 22.54
N ALA A 74 24.61 7.05 22.58
CA ALA A 74 25.10 8.36 23.00
C ALA A 74 24.69 9.52 22.07
N SER A 75 24.32 9.26 20.82
CA SER A 75 23.89 10.31 19.87
C SER A 75 22.39 10.62 19.94
N LEU A 76 21.64 9.91 20.78
CA LEU A 76 20.19 10.07 20.94
C LEU A 76 19.86 10.74 22.28
N ASN A 77 18.68 11.30 22.41
CA ASN A 77 18.14 11.81 23.67
C ASN A 77 17.66 10.66 24.58
N ALA A 78 17.23 10.99 25.81
CA ALA A 78 16.59 10.02 26.69
C ALA A 78 15.26 9.50 26.12
N THR A 79 14.56 10.36 25.36
CA THR A 79 13.31 10.05 24.66
C THR A 79 13.34 10.62 23.26
N GLU A 80 12.73 9.92 22.31
CA GLU A 80 12.59 10.38 20.93
C GLU A 80 11.15 10.20 20.44
N ASP A 81 10.72 11.05 19.52
CA ASP A 81 9.36 11.01 18.98
C ASP A 81 9.25 10.03 17.81
N ILE A 82 8.22 9.20 17.86
CA ILE A 82 7.87 8.23 16.83
C ILE A 82 6.57 8.64 16.16
N SER A 83 6.59 8.74 14.84
CA SER A 83 5.39 8.85 14.03
C SER A 83 5.22 7.57 13.21
N VAL A 84 4.03 6.97 13.25
CA VAL A 84 3.70 5.80 12.42
C VAL A 84 2.76 6.23 11.29
N GLY A 85 3.14 5.92 10.06
CA GLY A 85 2.37 6.23 8.87
C GLY A 85 1.02 5.50 8.86
N THR A 86 -0.08 6.24 8.67
CA THR A 86 -1.41 5.66 8.53
C THR A 86 -1.62 5.03 7.15
N ALA A 87 -2.58 4.11 7.05
CA ALA A 87 -3.03 3.58 5.77
C ALA A 87 -3.69 4.68 4.92
N GLY A 88 -3.48 4.62 3.59
CA GLY A 88 -4.28 5.36 2.63
C GLY A 88 -5.70 4.80 2.52
N SER A 89 -6.70 5.66 2.50
CA SER A 89 -8.11 5.27 2.39
C SER A 89 -8.45 4.72 1.00
N ALA A 90 -9.40 3.80 0.93
CA ALA A 90 -9.97 3.34 -0.33
C ALA A 90 -10.64 4.48 -1.10
N GLY A 91 -10.49 4.49 -2.43
CA GLY A 91 -11.26 5.35 -3.31
C GLY A 91 -12.71 4.87 -3.41
N ALA A 92 -13.66 5.81 -3.29
CA ALA A 92 -15.08 5.50 -3.32
C ALA A 92 -15.52 4.93 -4.68
N ALA A 93 -16.49 4.02 -4.66
CA ALA A 93 -17.21 3.60 -5.87
C ALA A 93 -18.01 4.77 -6.47
N ALA A 94 -18.20 4.73 -7.79
CA ALA A 94 -19.16 5.58 -8.48
C ALA A 94 -20.58 5.01 -8.27
N THR A 95 -21.41 5.74 -7.52
CA THR A 95 -22.79 5.32 -7.16
C THR A 95 -23.87 6.02 -7.98
N THR A 96 -23.51 7.05 -8.75
CA THR A 96 -24.39 7.77 -9.67
C THR A 96 -24.00 7.48 -11.11
N ASP A 97 -24.98 7.49 -12.01
CA ASP A 97 -24.74 7.28 -13.43
C ASP A 97 -23.77 8.32 -14.02
N THR A 98 -22.94 7.86 -14.96
CA THR A 98 -22.00 8.71 -15.70
C THR A 98 -21.04 9.46 -14.77
N ALA A 99 -20.43 8.74 -13.83
CA ALA A 99 -19.52 9.29 -12.84
C ALA A 99 -18.18 8.53 -12.79
N ASN A 100 -17.12 9.29 -12.58
CA ASN A 100 -15.80 8.74 -12.31
C ASN A 100 -15.75 8.10 -10.91
N GLY A 101 -14.85 7.14 -10.74
CA GLY A 101 -14.54 6.63 -9.40
C GLY A 101 -13.81 7.67 -8.54
N GLY A 102 -13.87 7.49 -7.22
CA GLY A 102 -13.10 8.31 -6.29
C GLY A 102 -11.62 7.93 -6.27
N ASN A 103 -10.74 8.92 -6.04
CA ASN A 103 -9.32 8.67 -5.84
C ASN A 103 -9.07 7.98 -4.50
N GLY A 104 -8.06 7.11 -4.45
CA GLY A 104 -7.53 6.57 -3.21
C GLY A 104 -6.79 7.63 -2.41
N GLY A 105 -6.77 7.48 -1.09
CA GLY A 105 -6.01 8.33 -0.18
C GLY A 105 -4.53 7.95 -0.13
N ASN A 106 -3.68 8.93 0.18
CA ASN A 106 -2.24 8.71 0.38
C ASN A 106 -1.98 8.01 1.72
N GLY A 107 -0.98 7.13 1.76
CA GLY A 107 -0.44 6.61 3.00
C GLY A 107 0.43 7.64 3.72
N GLY A 108 0.46 7.58 5.05
CA GLY A 108 1.30 8.45 5.88
C GLY A 108 2.75 8.01 5.92
N SER A 109 3.67 8.94 6.16
CA SER A 109 5.09 8.64 6.40
C SER A 109 5.35 8.26 7.86
N SER A 110 6.29 7.33 8.08
CA SER A 110 6.79 6.99 9.41
C SER A 110 8.09 7.75 9.70
N PHE A 111 8.28 8.18 10.95
CA PHE A 111 9.44 8.94 11.37
C PHE A 111 9.98 8.47 12.73
N PHE A 112 11.31 8.48 12.84
CA PHE A 112 12.03 8.51 14.10
C PHE A 112 12.74 9.86 14.18
N ARG A 113 12.30 10.72 15.11
CA ARG A 113 12.74 12.11 15.20
C ARG A 113 13.62 12.27 16.43
N SER A 114 14.88 12.61 16.18
CA SER A 114 15.81 13.09 17.21
C SER A 114 16.15 14.55 16.96
N ALA A 115 16.73 15.22 17.97
CA ALA A 115 17.20 16.60 17.83
C ALA A 115 18.31 16.75 16.76
N ALA A 116 19.06 15.67 16.46
CA ALA A 116 20.21 15.69 15.56
C ALA A 116 19.92 15.06 14.18
N SER A 117 18.88 14.23 14.05
CA SER A 117 18.58 13.52 12.80
C SER A 117 17.11 13.10 12.69
N ILE A 118 16.61 13.06 11.46
CA ILE A 118 15.28 12.52 11.13
C ILE A 118 15.48 11.32 10.22
N LEU A 119 15.14 10.12 10.70
CA LEU A 119 14.96 8.96 9.84
C LEU A 119 13.51 8.96 9.36
N ALA A 120 13.30 8.77 8.06
CA ALA A 120 11.97 8.80 7.44
C ALA A 120 11.76 7.59 6.53
N ALA A 121 10.57 7.00 6.63
CA ALA A 121 10.04 6.05 5.65
C ALA A 121 8.77 6.66 5.03
N GLY A 122 8.88 7.14 3.79
CA GLY A 122 7.82 7.87 3.09
C GLY A 122 6.60 7.00 2.79
N GLY A 123 5.40 7.56 2.92
CA GLY A 123 4.17 6.89 2.49
C GLY A 123 4.01 6.83 0.96
N GLY A 124 3.27 5.84 0.47
CA GLY A 124 2.89 5.73 -0.95
C GLY A 124 1.65 6.57 -1.27
N THR A 125 1.55 7.11 -2.49
CA THR A 125 0.36 7.88 -2.90
C THR A 125 -0.80 6.97 -3.34
N GLY A 126 -2.02 7.49 -3.23
CA GLY A 126 -3.22 6.78 -3.68
C GLY A 126 -3.32 6.68 -5.22
N GLY A 127 -4.04 5.66 -5.69
CA GLY A 127 -4.37 5.50 -7.11
C GLY A 127 -5.52 6.44 -7.53
N GLY A 128 -5.49 6.91 -8.77
CA GLY A 128 -6.57 7.70 -9.35
C GLY A 128 -7.82 6.87 -9.59
N GLY A 129 -8.99 7.47 -9.40
CA GLY A 129 -10.27 6.88 -9.77
C GLY A 129 -10.36 6.63 -11.28
N GLY A 130 -11.16 5.65 -11.66
CA GLY A 130 -11.41 5.31 -13.05
C GLY A 130 -12.14 6.44 -13.78
N THR A 131 -11.65 6.76 -14.96
CA THR A 131 -12.21 7.73 -15.91
C THR A 131 -12.50 7.05 -17.26
N ASN A 132 -12.77 7.81 -18.32
CA ASN A 132 -12.91 7.29 -19.70
C ASN A 132 -11.57 7.14 -20.42
N SER A 133 -10.46 7.48 -19.75
CA SER A 133 -9.12 7.50 -20.36
C SER A 133 -8.07 6.83 -19.48
N SER A 134 -8.25 6.80 -18.15
CA SER A 134 -7.31 6.15 -17.23
C SER A 134 -7.88 5.93 -15.84
N GLY A 135 -7.14 5.16 -15.04
CA GLY A 135 -7.12 5.24 -13.58
C GLY A 135 -5.64 5.26 -13.18
N THR A 136 -5.13 6.42 -12.76
CA THR A 136 -3.67 6.63 -12.64
C THR A 136 -3.08 5.78 -11.51
N ALA A 137 -1.87 5.26 -11.72
CA ALA A 137 -1.14 4.57 -10.66
C ALA A 137 -0.74 5.53 -9.53
N GLY A 138 -0.80 5.06 -8.29
CA GLY A 138 -0.09 5.71 -7.19
C GLY A 138 1.43 5.68 -7.41
N SER A 139 2.14 6.65 -6.86
CA SER A 139 3.61 6.75 -6.85
C SER A 139 4.18 6.22 -5.53
N GLY A 140 5.26 5.43 -5.62
CA GLY A 140 5.95 4.86 -4.46
C GLY A 140 6.41 5.91 -3.46
N GLY A 141 6.48 5.52 -2.17
CA GLY A 141 7.17 6.33 -1.17
C GLY A 141 8.66 6.43 -1.50
N ASN A 142 9.19 7.64 -1.60
CA ASN A 142 10.57 7.87 -2.10
C ASN A 142 11.58 8.29 -1.01
N ALA A 143 11.14 8.42 0.25
CA ALA A 143 12.01 8.75 1.37
C ALA A 143 12.33 7.48 2.17
N GLY A 144 13.61 7.11 2.28
CA GLY A 144 14.05 5.94 3.04
C GLY A 144 15.23 5.21 2.38
N SER A 145 15.63 4.09 2.97
CA SER A 145 16.68 3.21 2.44
C SER A 145 16.24 2.48 1.17
N PHE A 146 14.95 2.14 1.08
CA PHE A 146 14.35 1.52 -0.11
C PHE A 146 12.99 2.14 -0.40
N SER A 147 12.80 2.63 -1.63
CA SER A 147 11.51 3.18 -2.07
C SER A 147 10.44 2.09 -2.21
N GLY A 148 9.19 2.44 -1.96
CA GLY A 148 8.05 1.61 -2.34
C GLY A 148 7.83 1.62 -3.86
N THR A 149 7.00 0.71 -4.38
CA THR A 149 6.63 0.74 -5.80
C THR A 149 5.34 1.46 -6.10
N ALA A 150 5.27 1.95 -7.34
CA ALA A 150 4.04 2.41 -7.94
C ALA A 150 2.99 1.27 -8.03
N GLY A 151 1.72 1.66 -7.95
CA GLY A 151 0.60 0.78 -8.24
C GLY A 151 0.45 0.48 -9.74
N GLY A 152 -0.53 -0.34 -10.09
CA GLY A 152 -0.94 -0.56 -11.48
C GLY A 152 -1.76 0.61 -12.01
N ALA A 153 -1.47 1.09 -13.22
CA ALA A 153 -2.36 2.01 -13.93
C ALA A 153 -3.49 1.20 -14.60
N ALA A 154 -4.73 1.69 -14.58
CA ALA A 154 -5.82 1.02 -15.29
C ALA A 154 -5.69 1.20 -16.82
N SER A 155 -6.18 0.22 -17.58
CA SER A 155 -6.20 0.29 -19.04
C SER A 155 -7.06 1.46 -19.52
N GLY A 156 -6.47 2.33 -20.37
CA GLY A 156 -7.18 3.47 -20.93
C GLY A 156 -8.21 3.14 -22.01
N THR A 157 -8.29 1.88 -22.43
CA THR A 157 -9.31 1.38 -23.37
C THR A 157 -10.40 0.56 -22.68
N GLY A 158 -10.41 0.53 -21.34
CA GLY A 158 -11.36 -0.27 -20.58
C GLY A 158 -11.07 -1.77 -20.62
N GLY A 159 -9.81 -2.16 -20.85
CA GLY A 159 -9.38 -3.56 -20.83
C GLY A 159 -9.09 -4.10 -19.41
N ALA A 160 -8.36 -5.21 -19.37
CA ALA A 160 -7.91 -5.84 -18.13
C ALA A 160 -7.08 -4.90 -17.25
N GLY A 161 -7.20 -5.10 -15.94
CA GLY A 161 -6.37 -4.41 -14.96
C GLY A 161 -4.90 -4.80 -15.10
N ALA A 162 -4.02 -3.84 -14.87
CA ALA A 162 -2.58 -4.04 -14.85
C ALA A 162 -2.13 -4.55 -13.47
N PHE A 163 -1.12 -5.42 -13.50
CA PHE A 163 -0.39 -5.83 -12.31
C PHE A 163 0.33 -4.65 -11.67
N ALA A 164 0.62 -4.75 -10.38
CA ALA A 164 1.54 -3.84 -9.72
C ALA A 164 2.99 -3.98 -10.24
N SER A 165 3.86 -3.02 -9.93
CA SER A 165 5.30 -3.13 -10.22
C SER A 165 5.97 -4.17 -9.29
N TYR A 166 6.81 -5.05 -9.87
CA TYR A 166 7.57 -6.08 -9.16
C TYR A 166 8.77 -5.48 -8.42
N LEU A 167 9.10 -5.98 -7.21
CA LEU A 167 10.10 -5.36 -6.33
C LEU A 167 11.16 -6.37 -5.85
N VAL A 168 12.44 -6.07 -6.10
CA VAL A 168 13.59 -6.84 -5.60
C VAL A 168 14.17 -6.25 -4.29
N THR A 169 13.55 -5.19 -3.74
CA THR A 169 13.99 -4.52 -2.51
C THR A 169 12.95 -4.63 -1.38
N GLN A 170 13.23 -4.06 -0.21
CA GLN A 170 12.40 -4.15 1.00
C GLN A 170 11.24 -3.11 1.05
N GLY A 171 11.09 -2.26 0.03
CA GLY A 171 9.98 -1.32 -0.05
C GLY A 171 8.62 -2.01 -0.23
N GLY A 172 7.54 -1.32 0.15
CA GLY A 172 6.19 -1.84 0.03
C GLY A 172 5.77 -2.02 -1.44
N PRO A 173 5.09 -3.12 -1.80
CA PRO A 173 4.54 -3.28 -3.14
C PRO A 173 3.29 -2.41 -3.34
N GLY A 174 3.17 -1.77 -4.51
CA GLY A 174 1.92 -1.15 -4.94
C GLY A 174 0.82 -2.18 -5.25
N GLY A 175 -0.44 -1.79 -5.20
CA GLY A 175 -1.60 -2.60 -5.58
C GLY A 175 -1.85 -2.63 -7.08
N ALA A 176 -2.61 -3.62 -7.54
CA ALA A 176 -2.99 -3.76 -8.95
C ALA A 176 -4.17 -2.84 -9.33
N SER A 177 -4.36 -2.53 -10.61
CA SER A 177 -5.54 -1.76 -11.06
C SER A 177 -6.77 -2.65 -11.30
N GLY A 178 -7.95 -2.04 -11.23
CA GLY A 178 -9.21 -2.69 -11.55
C GLY A 178 -9.41 -2.89 -13.06
N GLY A 179 -10.27 -3.84 -13.42
CA GLY A 179 -10.69 -4.07 -14.80
C GLY A 179 -11.66 -3.00 -15.30
N GLY A 180 -11.56 -2.65 -16.58
CA GLY A 180 -12.47 -1.72 -17.24
C GLY A 180 -13.53 -2.42 -18.10
N LEU A 181 -14.37 -1.61 -18.75
CA LEU A 181 -15.26 -2.01 -19.84
C LEU A 181 -14.87 -1.27 -21.12
N THR A 182 -14.73 -2.01 -22.20
CA THR A 182 -14.46 -1.46 -23.53
C THR A 182 -15.73 -0.87 -24.14
N THR A 183 -15.61 -0.18 -25.28
CA THR A 183 -16.77 0.30 -26.06
C THR A 183 -17.66 -0.82 -26.59
N ALA A 184 -17.19 -2.06 -26.60
CA ALA A 184 -17.99 -3.25 -26.92
C ALA A 184 -18.63 -3.88 -25.67
N ASP A 185 -18.56 -3.21 -24.52
CA ASP A 185 -19.04 -3.69 -23.22
C ASP A 185 -18.42 -5.03 -22.78
N ALA A 186 -17.20 -5.31 -23.23
CA ALA A 186 -16.47 -6.49 -22.81
C ALA A 186 -16.01 -6.34 -21.35
N THR A 187 -16.47 -7.24 -20.48
CA THR A 187 -16.00 -7.33 -19.09
C THR A 187 -14.56 -7.82 -19.01
N SER A 188 -13.79 -7.25 -18.09
CA SER A 188 -12.38 -7.57 -17.91
C SER A 188 -12.08 -7.87 -16.43
N ALA A 189 -11.14 -8.79 -16.21
CA ALA A 189 -10.60 -9.04 -14.88
C ALA A 189 -9.76 -7.85 -14.39
N GLY A 190 -9.60 -7.73 -13.07
CA GLY A 190 -8.61 -6.85 -12.48
C GLY A 190 -7.18 -7.40 -12.62
N GLY A 191 -6.19 -6.63 -12.18
CA GLY A 191 -4.81 -7.10 -12.10
C GLY A 191 -4.55 -7.92 -10.84
N THR A 192 -3.56 -8.82 -10.88
CA THR A 192 -3.05 -9.48 -9.66
C THR A 192 -2.09 -8.57 -8.91
N GLY A 193 -2.19 -8.57 -7.58
CA GLY A 193 -1.23 -7.90 -6.70
C GLY A 193 0.16 -8.54 -6.78
N ARG A 194 1.12 -7.98 -6.04
CA ARG A 194 2.48 -8.52 -5.91
C ARG A 194 2.98 -8.50 -4.48
N GLY A 195 3.85 -9.44 -4.15
CA GLY A 195 4.64 -9.44 -2.90
C GLY A 195 5.97 -8.72 -3.08
N SER A 196 6.74 -8.65 -2.00
CA SER A 196 8.16 -8.27 -2.03
C SER A 196 9.05 -9.54 -2.04
N VAL A 197 10.12 -9.52 -2.84
CA VAL A 197 11.07 -10.65 -2.97
C VAL A 197 11.61 -11.19 -1.64
N PRO A 198 12.00 -10.39 -0.63
CA PRO A 198 12.54 -10.92 0.62
C PRO A 198 11.54 -11.70 1.48
N THR A 199 10.24 -11.66 1.16
CA THR A 199 9.19 -12.20 2.03
C THR A 199 8.33 -13.27 1.37
N ASN A 200 8.42 -13.42 0.03
CA ASN A 200 7.62 -14.32 -0.80
C ASN A 200 6.13 -14.37 -0.40
N ARG A 201 5.58 -13.21 -0.02
CA ARG A 201 4.25 -13.13 0.58
C ARG A 201 3.14 -13.30 -0.45
N PRO A 202 2.04 -14.01 -0.10
CA PRO A 202 0.88 -14.11 -0.97
C PRO A 202 0.39 -12.71 -1.33
N ALA A 203 0.23 -12.48 -2.62
CA ALA A 203 -0.38 -11.27 -3.13
C ALA A 203 -1.88 -11.46 -3.31
N GLY A 204 -2.59 -10.34 -3.41
CA GLY A 204 -4.01 -10.34 -3.74
C GLY A 204 -4.29 -10.92 -5.12
N THR A 205 -5.24 -11.84 -5.21
CA THR A 205 -5.70 -12.41 -6.48
C THR A 205 -6.47 -11.37 -7.30
N ALA A 206 -6.45 -11.49 -8.63
CA ALA A 206 -7.28 -10.66 -9.49
C ALA A 206 -8.77 -10.99 -9.30
N GLY A 207 -9.60 -9.96 -9.26
CA GLY A 207 -11.05 -10.12 -9.38
C GLY A 207 -11.42 -10.56 -10.79
N THR A 208 -12.27 -11.58 -10.90
CA THR A 208 -12.72 -12.11 -12.18
C THR A 208 -13.61 -11.11 -12.93
N ALA A 209 -13.60 -11.18 -14.27
CA ALA A 209 -14.57 -10.45 -15.08
C ALA A 209 -16.01 -10.79 -14.65
N GLY A 210 -16.92 -9.81 -14.72
CA GLY A 210 -18.28 -9.94 -14.21
C GLY A 210 -18.46 -9.45 -12.76
N GLY A 211 -17.55 -8.62 -12.25
CA GLY A 211 -17.68 -8.00 -10.92
C GLY A 211 -16.99 -8.74 -9.78
N GLY A 212 -16.08 -9.67 -10.07
CA GLY A 212 -15.32 -10.37 -9.03
C GLY A 212 -14.45 -9.42 -8.21
N THR A 213 -14.42 -9.58 -6.89
CA THR A 213 -13.57 -8.78 -5.99
C THR A 213 -12.10 -9.20 -6.09
N GLY A 214 -11.19 -8.23 -6.03
CA GLY A 214 -9.78 -8.49 -5.86
C GLY A 214 -9.50 -9.06 -4.47
N GLY A 215 -8.54 -9.99 -4.37
CA GLY A 215 -8.10 -10.55 -3.10
C GLY A 215 -7.21 -9.58 -2.33
N ASP A 216 -7.22 -9.70 -1.01
CA ASP A 216 -6.34 -8.93 -0.13
C ASP A 216 -4.89 -9.45 -0.19
N GLY A 217 -3.94 -8.56 0.04
CA GLY A 217 -2.54 -8.93 0.18
C GLY A 217 -2.23 -9.60 1.53
N GLY A 218 -1.27 -10.53 1.53
CA GLY A 218 -0.86 -11.25 2.73
C GLY A 218 -0.16 -10.36 3.76
N SER A 219 -0.64 -10.39 5.01
CA SER A 219 -0.18 -9.54 6.13
C SER A 219 0.96 -10.15 6.96
N MET A 220 1.94 -9.33 7.35
CA MET A 220 3.13 -9.69 8.14
C MET A 220 2.77 -10.16 9.53
N PRO A 221 3.54 -11.10 10.12
CA PRO A 221 3.36 -11.41 11.52
C PRO A 221 3.54 -10.12 12.32
N THR A 222 2.73 -9.99 13.36
CA THR A 222 2.75 -8.82 14.24
C THR A 222 4.17 -8.50 14.68
N GLY A 223 4.65 -7.30 14.36
CA GLY A 223 5.94 -6.81 14.83
C GLY A 223 7.14 -7.12 13.95
N ALA A 224 6.96 -7.91 12.88
CA ALA A 224 8.01 -8.08 11.87
C ALA A 224 8.14 -6.77 11.05
N PRO A 225 9.30 -6.09 11.06
CA PRO A 225 9.52 -4.89 10.24
C PRO A 225 9.76 -5.30 8.79
N MET A 226 8.77 -5.90 8.17
CA MET A 226 8.78 -6.33 6.78
C MET A 226 7.47 -5.93 6.12
N VAL A 227 7.47 -5.80 4.80
CA VAL A 227 6.30 -5.35 4.05
C VAL A 227 5.36 -6.50 3.71
N GLY A 228 4.07 -6.19 3.59
CA GLY A 228 3.03 -7.14 3.18
C GLY A 228 2.96 -7.35 1.67
N GLY A 229 2.06 -8.24 1.25
CA GLY A 229 1.63 -8.33 -0.16
C GLY A 229 0.65 -7.23 -0.50
N SER A 230 0.57 -6.82 -1.77
CA SER A 230 -0.40 -5.83 -2.21
C SER A 230 -1.74 -6.42 -2.63
N GLY A 231 -2.78 -5.58 -2.66
CA GLY A 231 -4.12 -5.97 -3.04
C GLY A 231 -4.29 -6.18 -4.55
N GLY A 232 -5.15 -7.13 -4.93
CA GLY A 232 -5.57 -7.35 -6.31
C GLY A 232 -6.64 -6.36 -6.76
N GLY A 233 -6.74 -6.11 -8.05
CA GLY A 233 -7.79 -5.26 -8.62
C GLY A 233 -9.11 -5.99 -8.76
N GLY A 234 -10.23 -5.29 -8.63
CA GLY A 234 -11.57 -5.84 -8.90
C GLY A 234 -11.89 -5.90 -10.39
N GLY A 235 -12.68 -6.88 -10.80
CA GLY A 235 -13.13 -7.03 -12.19
C GLY A 235 -14.32 -6.14 -12.53
N SER A 236 -14.48 -5.77 -13.80
CA SER A 236 -15.63 -4.97 -14.24
C SER A 236 -16.90 -5.80 -14.44
N SER A 237 -18.06 -5.13 -14.47
CA SER A 237 -19.36 -5.79 -14.65
C SER A 237 -20.33 -4.99 -15.51
N THR A 238 -21.09 -5.67 -16.37
CA THR A 238 -22.20 -5.08 -17.15
C THR A 238 -23.57 -5.39 -16.56
N THR A 239 -23.68 -6.41 -15.71
CA THR A 239 -24.95 -6.93 -15.18
C THR A 239 -25.12 -6.70 -13.67
N GLY A 240 -24.09 -6.21 -13.00
CA GLY A 240 -24.09 -5.95 -11.57
C GLY A 240 -23.00 -4.97 -11.18
N ALA A 241 -22.69 -4.90 -9.89
CA ALA A 241 -21.66 -4.00 -9.40
C ALA A 241 -20.27 -4.37 -9.92
N GLY A 242 -19.41 -3.37 -10.12
CA GLY A 242 -17.99 -3.61 -10.31
C GLY A 242 -17.37 -4.21 -9.06
N GLY A 243 -16.37 -5.07 -9.23
CA GLY A 243 -15.69 -5.71 -8.10
C GLY A 243 -14.84 -4.72 -7.32
N ASN A 244 -14.85 -4.82 -6.00
CA ASN A 244 -13.96 -4.03 -5.15
C ASN A 244 -12.50 -4.46 -5.33
N GLY A 245 -11.56 -3.51 -5.19
CA GLY A 245 -10.15 -3.82 -5.04
C GLY A 245 -9.84 -4.39 -3.66
N GLY A 246 -8.86 -5.29 -3.59
CA GLY A 246 -8.39 -5.87 -2.32
C GLY A 246 -7.52 -4.89 -1.53
N ALA A 247 -7.52 -5.03 -0.21
CA ALA A 247 -6.67 -4.26 0.68
C ALA A 247 -5.19 -4.65 0.57
N GLY A 248 -4.30 -3.71 0.86
CA GLY A 248 -2.88 -3.99 1.09
C GLY A 248 -2.68 -4.78 2.39
N GLY A 249 -1.83 -5.80 2.35
CA GLY A 249 -1.42 -6.54 3.53
C GLY A 249 -0.48 -5.75 4.42
N LEU A 250 -0.55 -5.99 5.74
CA LEU A 250 0.39 -5.39 6.69
C LEU A 250 1.84 -5.78 6.34
N TYR A 251 2.83 -4.89 6.31
CA TYR A 251 2.77 -3.42 6.44
C TYR A 251 3.10 -2.73 5.12
N GLY A 252 2.67 -1.48 4.97
CA GLY A 252 3.09 -0.58 3.89
C GLY A 252 2.70 -0.97 2.45
N ALA A 253 1.93 -2.03 2.23
CA ALA A 253 1.48 -2.42 0.90
C ALA A 253 0.33 -1.53 0.39
N GLY A 254 0.27 -1.31 -0.92
CA GLY A 254 -0.79 -0.55 -1.59
C GLY A 254 -2.07 -1.37 -1.81
N GLY A 255 -3.21 -0.69 -1.82
CA GLY A 255 -4.52 -1.26 -2.13
C GLY A 255 -4.79 -1.39 -3.63
N GLY A 256 -5.59 -2.38 -4.02
CA GLY A 256 -5.99 -2.61 -5.41
C GLY A 256 -7.08 -1.64 -5.90
N GLY A 257 -7.18 -1.42 -7.21
CA GLY A 257 -8.21 -0.57 -7.82
C GLY A 257 -9.55 -1.29 -8.01
N GLY A 258 -10.65 -0.54 -7.95
CA GLY A 258 -12.00 -1.05 -8.17
C GLY A 258 -12.36 -1.23 -9.65
N GLY A 259 -13.22 -2.20 -9.95
CA GLY A 259 -13.68 -2.50 -11.32
C GLY A 259 -14.74 -1.53 -11.82
N ALA A 260 -14.79 -1.30 -13.14
CA ALA A 260 -15.80 -0.47 -13.79
C ALA A 260 -17.19 -1.12 -13.82
N SER A 261 -18.24 -0.31 -14.01
CA SER A 261 -19.61 -0.79 -14.19
C SER A 261 -20.38 -0.03 -15.27
N VAL A 262 -21.48 -0.64 -15.73
CA VAL A 262 -22.50 0.03 -16.54
C VAL A 262 -23.46 0.81 -15.64
N ASN A 263 -24.01 1.92 -16.16
CA ASN A 263 -25.10 2.67 -15.53
C ASN A 263 -26.22 1.76 -15.00
N GLY A 264 -26.82 2.17 -13.90
CA GLY A 264 -27.71 1.34 -13.07
C GLY A 264 -27.00 0.50 -12.01
N ASN A 265 -25.69 0.27 -12.13
CA ASN A 265 -24.91 -0.53 -11.18
C ASN A 265 -23.75 0.27 -10.58
N ASN A 266 -23.52 0.17 -9.27
CA ASN A 266 -22.35 0.78 -8.63
C ASN A 266 -21.05 0.22 -9.23
N SER A 267 -20.02 1.05 -9.39
CA SER A 267 -18.69 0.52 -9.69
C SER A 267 -18.06 -0.12 -8.45
N GLY A 268 -16.89 -0.71 -8.61
CA GLY A 268 -16.10 -1.20 -7.49
C GLY A 268 -15.41 -0.06 -6.74
N ALA A 269 -15.40 -0.12 -5.42
CA ALA A 269 -14.50 0.70 -4.61
C ALA A 269 -13.05 0.21 -4.76
N GLY A 270 -12.08 1.10 -4.52
CA GLY A 270 -10.70 0.66 -4.33
C GLY A 270 -10.50 -0.07 -3.01
N GLY A 271 -9.33 -0.68 -2.83
CA GLY A 271 -8.88 -1.23 -1.56
C GLY A 271 -8.10 -0.20 -0.74
N ALA A 272 -8.17 -0.31 0.58
CA ALA A 272 -7.31 0.49 1.46
C ALA A 272 -5.85 0.04 1.34
N GLY A 273 -4.91 0.97 1.55
CA GLY A 273 -3.50 0.60 1.77
C GLY A 273 -3.30 0.02 3.18
N ALA A 274 -2.09 -0.45 3.46
CA ALA A 274 -1.70 -0.90 4.80
C ALA A 274 -1.01 0.22 5.58
N PRO A 275 -1.21 0.31 6.92
CA PRO A 275 -0.40 1.21 7.75
C PRO A 275 1.08 0.79 7.76
N GLY A 276 1.91 1.73 8.20
CA GLY A 276 3.32 1.50 8.50
C GLY A 276 3.54 0.83 9.85
N ILE A 277 4.81 0.69 10.21
CA ILE A 277 5.29 0.21 11.51
C ILE A 277 6.63 0.87 11.82
N VAL A 278 6.92 1.09 13.10
CA VAL A 278 8.25 1.46 13.58
C VAL A 278 8.70 0.47 14.65
N VAL A 279 9.89 -0.10 14.49
CA VAL A 279 10.49 -1.05 15.43
C VAL A 279 11.84 -0.51 15.86
N VAL A 280 12.02 -0.33 17.16
CA VAL A 280 13.26 0.14 17.77
C VAL A 280 13.85 -0.97 18.62
N ILE A 281 15.11 -1.32 18.36
CA ILE A 281 15.86 -2.36 19.07
C ILE A 281 17.03 -1.69 19.77
N SER A 282 17.10 -1.82 21.09
CA SER A 282 18.21 -1.28 21.90
C SER A 282 19.07 -2.41 22.46
N GLU A 283 20.39 -2.28 22.33
CA GLU A 283 21.42 -3.26 22.71
C GLU A 283 22.56 -2.60 23.50
#